data_AF-A0A7K4A0G8-F1
#
_entry.id   AF-A0A7K4A0G8-F1
#
_cell.length_a   1.000
_cell.length_b   1.000
_cell.length_c   1.000
_cell.angle_alpha   90.00
_cell.angle_beta   90.00
_cell.angle_gamma   90.00
#
_symmetry.space_group_name_H-M   'P 1'
#
loop_
_entity.id
_entity.type
_entity.pdbx_description
1 polymer ?
#
loop_
_entity_poly.entity_id
_entity_poly.type
_entity_poly.pdbx_seq_one_letter_code
_entity_poly.pdbx_strand_id
1 'polypeptide(L)'
;FGTQSLVNNLAMGRKPEDVAMAACHSVAEQVYEQQLQEVEVKEPVIMGGGTSLIEGLPKAMEELLQIKVTVPKYAQYIGAVGAALLVSGLLEE
;
A
#
# COMPACT_ATOMS: atom_id res chain seq x y z
N PHE A 1 -8.82 -7.29 -9.94
CA PHE A 1 -9.56 -6.20 -10.62
C PHE A 1 -8.60 -5.50 -11.58
N GLY A 2 -8.92 -5.43 -12.89
CA GLY A 2 -7.98 -4.96 -13.92
C GLY A 2 -8.47 -3.72 -14.69
N THR A 3 -7.68 -3.25 -15.64
CA THR A 3 -8.00 -2.09 -16.50
C THR A 3 -9.36 -2.22 -17.20
N GLN A 4 -9.69 -3.41 -17.71
CA GLN A 4 -11.00 -3.65 -18.33
C GLN A 4 -12.16 -3.52 -17.33
N SER A 5 -11.97 -3.95 -16.08
CA SER A 5 -12.99 -3.80 -15.02
C SER A 5 -13.24 -2.34 -14.69
N LEU A 6 -12.18 -1.52 -14.66
CA LEU A 6 -12.28 -0.07 -14.45
C LEU A 6 -13.10 0.59 -15.56
N VAL A 7 -12.74 0.33 -16.82
CA VAL A 7 -13.42 0.90 -18.00
C VAL A 7 -14.89 0.52 -18.02
N ASN A 8 -15.22 -0.76 -17.77
CA ASN A 8 -16.59 -1.23 -17.79
C ASN A 8 -17.44 -0.56 -16.70
N ASN A 9 -16.93 -0.43 -15.48
CA ASN A 9 -17.70 0.19 -14.39
C ASN A 9 -17.94 1.68 -14.62
N LEU A 10 -16.95 2.41 -15.14
CA LEU A 10 -17.12 3.81 -15.52
C LEU A 10 -18.14 3.96 -16.67
N ALA A 11 -18.08 3.08 -17.68
CA ALA A 11 -19.03 3.08 -18.80
C ALA A 11 -20.47 2.78 -18.36
N MET A 12 -20.66 2.01 -17.28
CA MET A 12 -21.96 1.76 -16.66
C MET A 12 -22.48 2.93 -15.80
N GLY A 13 -21.75 4.05 -15.75
CA GLY A 13 -22.15 5.24 -14.99
C GLY A 13 -21.89 5.14 -13.48
N ARG A 14 -21.02 4.22 -13.03
CA ARG A 14 -20.55 4.21 -11.64
C ARG A 14 -19.74 5.46 -11.36
N LYS A 15 -19.81 5.95 -10.12
CA LYS A 15 -19.05 7.13 -9.72
C LYS A 15 -17.55 6.85 -9.75
N PRO A 16 -16.70 7.76 -10.26
CA PRO A 16 -15.26 7.56 -10.32
C PRO A 16 -14.62 7.24 -8.96
N GLU A 17 -15.10 7.86 -7.88
CA GLU A 17 -14.62 7.62 -6.52
C GLU A 17 -14.87 6.17 -6.05
N ASP A 18 -16.02 5.59 -6.39
CA ASP A 18 -16.36 4.19 -6.07
C ASP A 18 -15.44 3.23 -6.86
N VAL A 19 -15.20 3.56 -8.13
CA VAL A 19 -14.33 2.76 -9.02
C VAL A 19 -12.87 2.81 -8.56
N ALA A 20 -12.39 3.99 -8.13
CA ALA A 20 -11.04 4.17 -7.60
C ALA A 20 -10.85 3.41 -6.29
N MET A 21 -11.84 3.46 -5.39
CA MET A 21 -11.80 2.70 -4.13
C MET A 21 -11.83 1.20 -4.38
N ALA A 22 -12.66 0.71 -5.30
CA ALA A 22 -12.69 -0.70 -5.68
C ALA A 22 -11.35 -1.20 -6.22
N ALA A 23 -10.62 -0.34 -6.95
CA ALA A 23 -9.27 -0.65 -7.40
C ALA A 23 -8.28 -0.79 -6.23
N CYS A 24 -8.34 0.13 -5.26
CA CYS A 24 -7.50 0.10 -4.08
C CYS A 24 -7.76 -1.17 -3.24
N HIS A 25 -9.03 -1.52 -3.02
CA HIS A 25 -9.40 -2.76 -2.33
C HIS A 25 -8.85 -3.99 -3.04
N SER A 26 -9.02 -4.09 -4.36
CA SER A 26 -8.52 -5.27 -5.07
C SER A 26 -7.01 -5.43 -4.98
N VAL A 27 -6.25 -4.32 -4.94
CA VAL A 27 -4.79 -4.40 -4.75
C VAL A 27 -4.46 -4.81 -3.31
N ALA A 28 -5.15 -4.24 -2.34
CA ALA A 28 -4.94 -4.55 -0.92
C ALA A 28 -5.30 -6.02 -0.59
N GLU A 29 -6.43 -6.52 -1.10
CA GLU A 29 -6.86 -7.93 -1.00
C GLU A 29 -5.82 -8.86 -1.61
N GLN A 30 -5.31 -8.52 -2.81
CA GLN A 30 -4.29 -9.34 -3.46
C GLN A 30 -3.02 -9.42 -2.61
N VAL A 31 -2.56 -8.30 -2.04
CA VAL A 31 -1.38 -8.31 -1.15
C VAL A 31 -1.66 -9.15 0.09
N TYR A 32 -2.83 -9.00 0.70
CA TYR A 32 -3.23 -9.77 1.87
C TYR A 32 -3.23 -11.28 1.59
N GLU A 33 -3.89 -11.70 0.51
CA GLU A 33 -4.00 -13.11 0.10
C GLU A 33 -2.66 -13.72 -0.28
N GLN A 34 -1.80 -12.98 -0.99
CA GLN A 34 -0.55 -13.53 -1.53
C GLN A 34 0.63 -13.44 -0.58
N GLN A 35 0.65 -12.46 0.34
CA GLN A 35 1.82 -12.19 1.17
C GLN A 35 1.57 -12.31 2.67
N LEU A 36 0.34 -12.11 3.14
CA LEU A 36 0.06 -12.00 4.58
C LEU A 36 -0.68 -13.20 5.18
N GLN A 37 -1.19 -14.14 4.39
CA GLN A 37 -1.93 -15.31 4.91
C GLN A 37 -1.13 -16.15 5.92
N GLU A 38 0.18 -16.29 5.72
CA GLU A 38 1.05 -17.08 6.59
C GLU A 38 1.87 -16.23 7.57
N VAL A 39 1.63 -14.92 7.61
CA VAL A 39 2.41 -13.97 8.40
C VAL A 39 1.56 -13.42 9.54
N GLU A 40 2.05 -13.58 10.77
CA GLU A 40 1.46 -12.91 11.93
C GLU A 40 1.73 -11.39 11.81
N VAL A 41 0.70 -10.62 11.48
CA VAL A 41 0.79 -9.15 11.38
C VAL A 41 0.83 -8.55 12.78
N LYS A 42 1.89 -7.78 13.08
CA LYS A 42 2.09 -7.11 14.37
C LYS A 42 2.11 -5.60 14.23
N GLU A 43 1.59 -4.95 15.26
CA GLU A 43 1.63 -3.48 15.35
C GLU A 43 3.03 -2.99 15.79
N PRO A 44 3.46 -1.82 15.29
CA PRO A 44 2.76 -0.95 14.34
C PRO A 44 2.89 -1.44 12.88
N VAL A 45 1.79 -1.34 12.12
CA VAL A 45 1.81 -1.58 10.66
C VAL A 45 2.22 -0.29 9.96
N ILE A 46 3.29 -0.35 9.17
CA ILE A 46 3.84 0.79 8.43
C ILE A 46 3.80 0.47 6.95
N MET A 47 3.14 1.32 6.16
CA MET A 47 3.15 1.21 4.70
C MET A 47 4.12 2.22 4.11
N GLY A 48 5.09 1.72 3.34
CA GLY A 48 6.11 2.51 2.66
C GLY A 48 6.10 2.33 1.14
N GLY A 49 6.97 3.07 0.44
CA GLY A 49 7.04 3.07 -1.02
C GLY A 49 5.99 3.96 -1.68
N GLY A 50 6.03 4.08 -3.01
CA GLY A 50 5.19 5.03 -3.74
C GLY A 50 3.69 4.76 -3.67
N THR A 51 3.28 3.49 -3.52
CA THR A 51 1.87 3.09 -3.42
C THR A 51 1.20 3.58 -2.14
N SER A 52 1.97 3.77 -1.06
CA SER A 52 1.47 4.34 0.20
C SER A 52 0.96 5.79 0.06
N LEU A 53 1.34 6.49 -1.02
CA LEU A 53 0.89 7.85 -1.31
C LEU A 53 -0.51 7.90 -1.93
N ILE A 54 -1.03 6.75 -2.39
CA ILE A 54 -2.40 6.63 -2.90
C ILE A 54 -3.30 6.45 -1.69
N GLU A 55 -3.90 7.54 -1.18
CA GLU A 55 -4.64 7.53 0.10
C GLU A 55 -5.69 6.41 0.26
N GLY A 56 -6.29 5.95 -0.84
CA GLY A 56 -7.25 4.84 -0.81
C GLY A 56 -6.62 3.49 -0.47
N LEU A 57 -5.33 3.28 -0.74
CA LEU A 57 -4.67 2.00 -0.52
C LEU A 57 -4.31 1.75 0.95
N PRO A 58 -3.70 2.70 1.71
CA PRO A 58 -3.57 2.57 3.16
C PRO A 58 -4.93 2.36 3.83
N LYS A 59 -5.96 3.11 3.43
CA LYS A 59 -7.33 2.95 3.96
C LYS A 59 -7.89 1.55 3.71
N ALA A 60 -7.82 1.06 2.48
CA ALA A 60 -8.26 -0.30 2.14
C ALA A 60 -7.49 -1.37 2.93
N MET A 61 -6.19 -1.15 3.18
CA MET A 61 -5.38 -2.06 4.00
C MET A 61 -5.74 -1.99 5.48
N GLU A 62 -6.05 -0.81 6.03
CA GLU A 62 -6.58 -0.65 7.40
C GLU A 62 -7.89 -1.42 7.58
N GLU A 63 -8.79 -1.32 6.60
CA GLU A 63 -10.06 -2.02 6.60
C GLU A 63 -9.88 -3.54 6.51
N LEU A 64 -8.93 -4.04 5.72
CA LEU A 64 -8.66 -5.47 5.61
C LEU A 64 -7.98 -6.04 6.86
N LEU A 65 -6.98 -5.33 7.41
CA LEU A 65 -6.20 -5.81 8.55
C LEU A 65 -6.90 -5.56 9.89
N GLN A 66 -7.91 -4.66 9.92
CA GLN A 66 -8.51 -4.15 11.16
C GLN A 66 -7.48 -3.54 12.12
N ILE A 67 -6.38 -3.03 11.57
CA ILE A 67 -5.24 -2.45 12.27
C ILE A 67 -4.90 -1.11 11.61
N LYS A 68 -4.54 -0.11 12.42
CA LYS A 68 -4.11 1.20 11.92
C LYS A 68 -2.82 1.08 11.11
N VAL A 69 -2.82 1.64 9.90
CA VAL A 69 -1.69 1.66 8.98
C VAL A 69 -1.07 3.05 9.01
N THR A 70 0.18 3.13 9.44
CA THR A 70 0.93 4.39 9.49
C THR A 70 1.68 4.60 8.18
N VAL A 71 1.45 5.76 7.53
CA VAL A 71 2.23 6.20 6.37
C VAL A 71 3.17 7.33 6.79
N PRO A 72 4.49 7.13 6.75
CA PRO A 72 5.46 8.18 7.07
C PRO A 72 5.39 9.33 6.07
N LYS A 73 5.68 10.56 6.51
CA LYS A 73 5.70 11.78 5.66
C LYS A 73 6.52 11.64 4.37
N TYR A 74 7.57 10.82 4.41
CA TYR A 74 8.53 10.61 3.33
C TYR A 74 8.56 9.15 2.87
N ALA A 75 7.39 8.50 2.83
CA ALA A 75 7.25 7.07 2.57
C ALA A 75 7.88 6.59 1.25
N GLN A 76 7.94 7.43 0.21
CA GLN A 76 8.60 7.11 -1.05
C GLN A 76 10.12 7.03 -0.97
N TYR A 77 10.74 7.61 0.07
CA TYR A 77 12.19 7.67 0.23
C TYR A 77 12.75 6.59 1.17
N ILE A 78 11.92 5.70 1.72
CA ILE A 78 12.35 4.73 2.73
C ILE A 78 13.54 3.88 2.29
N GLY A 79 13.58 3.46 1.01
CA GLY A 79 14.66 2.66 0.47
C GLY A 79 15.97 3.45 0.37
N ALA A 80 15.90 4.71 -0.05
CA ALA A 80 17.07 5.59 -0.12
C ALA A 80 17.62 5.92 1.28
N VAL A 81 16.73 6.18 2.25
CA VAL A 81 17.11 6.40 3.65
C VAL A 81 17.77 5.15 4.23
N GLY A 82 17.20 3.96 3.99
CA GLY A 82 17.79 2.69 4.41
C GLY A 82 19.18 2.47 3.82
N ALA A 83 19.35 2.71 2.52
CA ALA A 83 20.63 2.59 1.85
C ALA A 83 21.68 3.56 2.42
N ALA A 84 21.32 4.83 2.63
CA ALA A 84 22.21 5.82 3.22
C ALA A 84 22.62 5.44 4.66
N LEU A 85 21.67 4.93 5.46
CA LEU A 85 21.94 4.46 6.82
C LEU A 85 22.92 3.28 6.83
N LEU A 86 22.74 2.30 5.94
CA LEU A 86 23.64 1.15 5.83
C LEU A 86 25.08 1.58 5.52
N VAL A 87 25.26 2.50 4.57
CA VAL A 87 26.60 3.00 4.21
C VAL A 87 27.19 3.88 5.31
N SER A 88 26.38 4.65 6.03
CA SER A 88 26.87 5.51 7.12
C SER A 88 27.52 4.76 8.29
N GLY A 89 27.22 3.47 8.44
CA GLY A 89 27.81 2.59 9.46
C GLY A 89 29.10 1.89 9.01
N LEU A 90 29.52 2.03 7.75
CA LEU A 90 30.79 1.51 7.27
C LEU A 90 31.91 2.42 7.79
N LEU A 91 32.79 1.86 8.63
CA LEU A 91 34.05 2.51 9.00
C LEU A 91 35.04 2.25 7.87
N GLU A 92 35.72 3.29 7.40
CA GLU A 92 36.90 3.13 6.55
C GLU A 92 38.03 2.49 7.41
N GLU A 93 38.69 1.45 6.89
CA GLU A 93 39.95 0.95 7.47
C GLU A 93 41.10 1.95 7.28
#